data_AF-A0A4Q3Y414-F1
#
_entry.id   AF-A0A4Q3Y414-F1
#
_cell.length_a   1.000
_cell.length_b   1.000
_cell.length_c   1.000
_cell.angle_alpha   90.00
_cell.angle_beta   90.00
_cell.angle_gamma   90.00
#
_symmetry.space_group_name_H-M   'P 1'
#
loop_
_entity.id
_entity.type
_entity.pdbx_description
1 polymer ?
#
loop_
_entity_poly.entity_id
_entity_poly.type
_entity_poly.pdbx_seq_one_letter_code
_entity_poly.pdbx_strand_id
1 'polypeptide(L)'
;MFLLDRQNRPTREGFRDKARRLPVVEYRLRSYLWLTGRDTMAELPTPEETGDRIIDIIKGMNVRAGEIAPIMGIRQHLGPYYRTDDLQAAFDHLEQAGKIEPARDGFVKLTQAGYGPEPSSDEIKRAVLDVLGDYSIRAGDALPMQPIAIALMKQGYSGSEIGDAIEGLATDKLVEMRNGTAFLTDDGFAAI
;
A
#
# COMPACT_ATOMS: atom_id res chain seq x y z
N MET A 1 9.32 -39.44 -24.67
CA MET A 1 8.31 -40.52 -24.51
C MET A 1 7.56 -40.16 -23.24
N PHE A 2 6.41 -39.49 -23.28
CA PHE A 2 5.12 -39.98 -23.76
C PHE A 2 4.49 -39.09 -24.85
N LEU A 3 3.92 -39.76 -25.85
CA LEU A 3 2.98 -39.24 -26.83
C LEU A 3 1.60 -39.17 -26.18
N LEU A 4 0.99 -37.99 -26.12
CA LEU A 4 -0.45 -37.83 -25.91
C LEU A 4 -1.01 -37.02 -27.09
N ASP A 5 -1.52 -37.82 -28.03
CA ASP A 5 -2.69 -37.64 -28.89
C ASP A 5 -3.20 -36.23 -29.23
N ARG A 6 -3.02 -35.86 -30.51
CA ARG A 6 -3.53 -34.63 -31.13
C ARG A 6 -5.00 -34.72 -31.58
N GLN A 7 -5.72 -35.81 -31.31
CA GLN A 7 -7.05 -36.04 -31.91
C GLN A 7 -8.24 -35.46 -31.14
N ASN A 8 -8.05 -34.78 -29.99
CA ASN A 8 -9.18 -34.22 -29.23
C ASN A 8 -9.13 -32.70 -29.05
N ARG A 9 -8.57 -31.96 -30.01
CA ARG A 9 -8.73 -30.50 -30.03
C ARG A 9 -10.12 -30.18 -30.57
N PRO A 10 -10.99 -29.49 -29.80
CA PRO A 10 -12.26 -29.01 -30.35
C PRO A 10 -11.95 -28.04 -31.50
N THR A 11 -12.52 -28.30 -32.66
CA THR A 11 -12.34 -27.48 -33.85
C THR A 11 -12.91 -26.07 -33.61
N ARG A 12 -12.41 -25.06 -34.36
CA ARG A 12 -12.90 -23.67 -34.31
C ARG A 12 -14.43 -23.54 -34.45
N GLU A 13 -15.08 -24.54 -35.05
CA GLU A 13 -16.54 -24.61 -35.20
C GLU A 13 -17.27 -24.94 -33.88
N GLY A 14 -16.73 -25.84 -33.04
CA GLY A 14 -17.29 -26.11 -31.71
C GLY A 14 -17.24 -24.91 -30.76
N PHE A 15 -16.31 -23.97 -31.00
CA PHE A 15 -16.22 -22.69 -30.29
C PHE A 15 -17.26 -21.66 -30.74
N ARG A 16 -17.66 -21.67 -32.03
CA ARG A 16 -18.66 -20.73 -32.57
C ARG A 16 -20.07 -21.01 -32.03
N ASP A 17 -20.41 -22.27 -31.80
CA ASP A 17 -21.74 -22.64 -31.28
C ASP A 17 -21.90 -22.31 -29.79
N LYS A 18 -20.83 -22.39 -28.98
CA LYS A 18 -20.86 -21.91 -27.59
C LYS A 18 -20.79 -20.38 -27.48
N ALA A 19 -20.19 -19.69 -28.46
CA ALA A 19 -20.04 -18.23 -28.47
C ALA A 19 -21.36 -17.47 -28.69
N ARG A 20 -22.44 -18.12 -29.13
CA ARG A 20 -23.77 -17.48 -29.27
C ARG A 20 -24.55 -17.35 -27.96
N ARG A 21 -24.05 -17.89 -26.84
CA ARG A 21 -24.77 -17.94 -25.55
C ARG A 21 -24.11 -17.18 -24.40
N LEU A 22 -22.99 -16.49 -24.63
CA LEU A 22 -22.33 -15.72 -23.57
C LEU A 22 -22.23 -14.24 -23.98
N PRO A 23 -22.58 -13.30 -23.08
CA PRO A 23 -22.41 -11.88 -23.34
C PRO A 23 -20.93 -11.54 -23.59
N VAL A 24 -20.67 -10.68 -24.58
CA VAL A 24 -19.35 -10.34 -25.17
C VAL A 24 -18.28 -9.95 -24.13
N VAL A 25 -18.69 -9.45 -22.96
CA VAL A 25 -17.80 -9.01 -21.87
C VAL A 25 -17.15 -10.19 -21.13
N GLU A 26 -17.89 -11.28 -20.95
CA GLU A 26 -17.42 -12.48 -20.25
C GLU A 26 -16.34 -13.21 -21.06
N TYR A 27 -16.43 -13.10 -22.39
CA TYR A 27 -15.44 -13.63 -23.32
C TYR A 27 -14.10 -12.87 -23.26
N ARG A 28 -14.13 -11.53 -23.11
CA ARG A 28 -12.90 -10.73 -23.01
C ARG A 28 -12.15 -10.98 -21.70
N LEU A 29 -12.86 -11.07 -20.59
CA LEU A 29 -12.28 -11.43 -19.29
C LEU A 29 -11.67 -12.83 -19.30
N ARG A 30 -12.38 -13.83 -19.84
CA ARG A 30 -11.86 -15.20 -19.95
C ARG A 30 -10.65 -15.32 -20.87
N SER A 31 -10.63 -14.59 -21.98
CA SER A 31 -9.51 -14.61 -22.92
C SER A 31 -8.25 -13.98 -22.32
N TYR A 32 -8.41 -12.91 -21.52
CA TYR A 32 -7.29 -12.22 -20.88
C TYR A 32 -6.73 -13.02 -19.68
N LEU A 33 -7.60 -13.62 -18.86
CA LEU A 33 -7.19 -14.46 -17.74
C LEU A 33 -6.43 -15.71 -18.21
N TRP A 34 -6.87 -16.32 -19.32
CA TRP A 34 -6.17 -17.43 -19.99
C TRP A 34 -4.77 -17.03 -20.51
N LEU A 35 -4.60 -15.78 -20.99
CA LEU A 35 -3.31 -15.27 -21.49
C LEU A 35 -2.31 -14.95 -20.37
N THR A 36 -2.79 -14.64 -19.16
CA THR A 36 -1.93 -14.26 -18.02
C THR A 36 -1.51 -15.43 -17.12
N GLY A 37 -1.91 -16.66 -17.44
CA GLY A 37 -1.60 -17.84 -16.62
C GLY A 37 -2.23 -17.82 -15.22
N ARG A 38 -3.19 -16.93 -14.98
CA ARG A 38 -4.00 -16.96 -13.76
C ARG A 38 -5.08 -18.01 -13.96
N ASP A 39 -4.96 -19.06 -13.16
CA ASP A 39 -5.85 -20.20 -13.22
C ASP A 39 -7.32 -19.76 -13.11
N THR A 40 -8.17 -20.48 -13.82
CA THR A 40 -9.59 -20.19 -13.95
C THR A 40 -10.30 -20.22 -12.60
N MET A 41 -11.07 -19.17 -12.28
CA MET A 41 -11.84 -18.98 -11.04
C MET A 41 -11.04 -18.50 -9.82
N ALA A 42 -10.28 -17.40 -9.95
CA ALA A 42 -10.01 -16.60 -8.75
C ALA A 42 -11.36 -16.08 -8.24
N GLU A 43 -11.75 -16.51 -7.04
CA GLU A 43 -12.91 -15.97 -6.33
C GLU A 43 -12.78 -14.45 -6.27
N LEU A 44 -13.90 -13.74 -6.48
CA LEU A 44 -13.91 -12.29 -6.33
C LEU A 44 -13.51 -11.97 -4.88
N PRO A 45 -12.62 -10.98 -4.66
CA PRO A 45 -12.20 -10.63 -3.30
C PRO A 45 -13.42 -10.27 -2.47
N THR A 46 -13.44 -10.72 -1.22
CA THR A 46 -14.50 -10.44 -0.26
C THR A 46 -14.59 -8.93 0.04
N PRO A 47 -15.71 -8.44 0.59
CA PRO A 47 -15.81 -7.05 1.04
C PRO A 47 -14.75 -6.69 2.09
N GLU A 48 -14.34 -7.65 2.93
CA GLU A 48 -13.28 -7.48 3.92
C GLU A 48 -11.91 -7.30 3.25
N GLU A 49 -11.52 -8.20 2.36
CA GLU A 49 -10.25 -8.11 1.60
C GLU A 49 -10.19 -6.83 0.75
N THR A 50 -11.33 -6.45 0.16
CA THR A 50 -11.44 -5.19 -0.60
C THR A 50 -11.36 -3.99 0.33
N GLY A 51 -11.95 -4.08 1.53
CA GLY A 51 -11.89 -3.06 2.57
C GLY A 51 -10.46 -2.82 3.07
N ASP A 52 -9.72 -3.87 3.38
CA ASP A 52 -8.32 -3.76 3.77
C ASP A 52 -7.48 -3.15 2.65
N ARG A 53 -7.76 -3.51 1.39
CA ARG A 53 -7.09 -2.89 0.24
C ARG A 53 -7.41 -1.40 0.10
N ILE A 54 -8.65 -0.99 0.39
CA ILE A 54 -9.04 0.42 0.43
C ILE A 54 -8.24 1.15 1.51
N ILE A 55 -8.09 0.58 2.71
CA ILE A 55 -7.29 1.16 3.80
C ILE A 55 -5.81 1.31 3.39
N ASP A 56 -5.22 0.29 2.77
CA ASP A 56 -3.84 0.37 2.25
C ASP A 56 -3.68 1.50 1.23
N ILE A 57 -4.65 1.68 0.35
CA ILE A 57 -4.64 2.76 -0.65
C ILE A 57 -4.77 4.11 0.02
N ILE A 58 -5.66 4.26 1.00
CA ILE A 58 -5.81 5.49 1.79
C ILE A 58 -4.49 5.85 2.48
N LYS A 59 -3.84 4.87 3.12
CA LYS A 59 -2.52 5.05 3.75
C LYS A 59 -1.43 5.34 2.72
N GLY A 60 -1.45 4.70 1.56
CA GLY A 60 -0.51 4.96 0.47
C GLY A 60 -0.68 6.34 -0.18
N MET A 61 -1.85 6.97 -0.02
CA MET A 61 -2.07 8.39 -0.32
C MET A 61 -1.58 9.32 0.80
N ASN A 62 -0.92 8.79 1.83
CA ASN A 62 -0.45 9.48 3.04
C ASN A 62 -1.57 10.16 3.85
N VAL A 63 -2.79 9.60 3.83
CA VAL A 63 -3.92 10.11 4.63
C VAL A 63 -3.83 9.57 6.06
N ARG A 64 -3.91 10.48 7.04
CA ARG A 64 -3.85 10.18 8.48
C ARG A 64 -5.22 9.97 9.11
N ALA A 65 -5.21 9.47 10.34
CA ALA A 65 -6.40 9.46 11.17
C ALA A 65 -6.97 10.89 11.30
N GLY A 66 -8.27 11.03 11.06
CA GLY A 66 -8.96 12.32 11.04
C GLY A 66 -9.00 13.01 9.67
N GLU A 67 -8.15 12.61 8.72
CA GLU A 67 -8.07 13.20 7.39
C GLU A 67 -9.00 12.53 6.37
N ILE A 68 -9.25 13.22 5.26
CA ILE A 68 -10.16 12.78 4.22
C ILE A 68 -9.43 12.24 2.99
N ALA A 69 -9.99 11.20 2.39
CA ALA A 69 -9.55 10.59 1.15
C ALA A 69 -10.66 10.66 0.08
N PRO A 70 -10.35 11.04 -1.17
CA PRO A 70 -11.34 11.05 -2.25
C PRO A 70 -11.67 9.63 -2.70
N ILE A 71 -12.96 9.27 -2.73
CA ILE A 71 -13.43 7.94 -3.21
C ILE A 71 -12.97 7.70 -4.65
N MET A 72 -12.99 8.73 -5.49
CA MET A 72 -12.50 8.62 -6.87
C MET A 72 -11.02 8.28 -6.96
N GLY A 73 -10.18 8.83 -6.07
CA GLY A 73 -8.76 8.49 -6.00
C GLY A 73 -8.55 7.03 -5.59
N ILE A 74 -9.33 6.56 -4.62
CA ILE A 74 -9.30 5.16 -4.18
C ILE A 74 -9.67 4.23 -5.34
N ARG A 75 -10.75 4.53 -6.08
CA ARG A 75 -11.20 3.74 -7.24
C ARG A 75 -10.15 3.68 -8.35
N GLN A 76 -9.43 4.76 -8.61
CA GLN A 76 -8.37 4.77 -9.62
C GLN A 76 -7.21 3.83 -9.25
N HIS A 77 -6.86 3.73 -7.96
CA HIS A 77 -5.80 2.84 -7.48
C HIS A 77 -6.23 1.36 -7.43
N LEU A 78 -7.51 1.08 -7.15
CA LEU A 78 -8.06 -0.28 -7.20
C LEU A 78 -8.12 -0.84 -8.64
N GLY A 79 -8.28 0.05 -9.63
CA GLY A 79 -8.36 -0.31 -11.04
C GLY A 79 -9.76 -0.76 -11.49
N PRO A 80 -9.94 -1.02 -12.80
CA PRO A 80 -11.26 -1.15 -13.42
C PRO A 80 -11.97 -2.49 -13.15
N TYR A 81 -11.38 -3.37 -12.34
CA TYR A 81 -11.83 -4.76 -12.17
C TYR A 81 -12.85 -4.94 -11.04
N TYR A 82 -12.98 -3.95 -10.15
CA TYR A 82 -13.96 -3.97 -9.07
C TYR A 82 -15.32 -3.46 -9.56
N ARG A 83 -16.39 -4.21 -9.30
CA ARG A 83 -17.74 -3.74 -9.60
C ARG A 83 -18.14 -2.67 -8.59
N THR A 84 -19.03 -1.77 -9.01
CA THR A 84 -19.54 -0.70 -8.13
C THR A 84 -20.16 -1.26 -6.85
N ASP A 85 -20.91 -2.35 -6.95
CA ASP A 85 -21.60 -2.96 -5.81
C ASP A 85 -20.61 -3.58 -4.80
N ASP A 86 -19.55 -4.22 -5.29
CA ASP A 86 -18.50 -4.81 -4.45
C ASP A 86 -17.73 -3.72 -3.68
N LEU A 87 -17.45 -2.58 -4.34
CA LEU A 87 -16.84 -1.42 -3.71
C LEU A 87 -17.75 -0.80 -2.66
N GLN A 88 -19.05 -0.70 -2.94
CA GLN A 88 -20.01 -0.17 -1.98
C GLN A 88 -20.07 -1.06 -0.74
N ALA A 89 -20.17 -2.38 -0.91
CA ALA A 89 -20.15 -3.33 0.19
C ALA A 89 -18.87 -3.23 1.04
N ALA A 90 -17.72 -2.99 0.41
CA ALA A 90 -16.46 -2.78 1.13
C ALA A 90 -16.45 -1.47 1.92
N PHE A 91 -16.94 -0.35 1.35
CA PHE A 91 -17.07 0.91 2.09
C PHE A 91 -18.06 0.78 3.26
N ASP A 92 -19.21 0.14 3.04
CA ASP A 92 -20.21 -0.11 4.09
C ASP A 92 -19.62 -0.98 5.21
N HIS A 93 -18.84 -2.01 4.86
CA HIS A 93 -18.13 -2.85 5.83
C HIS A 93 -17.11 -2.05 6.66
N LEU A 94 -16.32 -1.18 6.03
CA LEU A 94 -15.36 -0.32 6.72
C LEU A 94 -16.04 0.68 7.66
N GLU A 95 -17.19 1.25 7.24
CA GLU A 95 -17.99 2.15 8.08
C GLU A 95 -18.57 1.42 9.29
N GLN A 96 -19.14 0.23 9.09
CA GLN A 96 -19.65 -0.60 10.18
C GLN A 96 -18.55 -1.04 11.15
N ALA A 97 -17.34 -1.29 10.65
CA ALA A 97 -16.16 -1.57 11.46
C ALA A 97 -15.57 -0.31 12.14
N GLY A 98 -16.14 0.88 11.88
CA GLY A 98 -15.65 2.15 12.41
C GLY A 98 -14.26 2.55 11.89
N LYS A 99 -13.77 1.92 10.81
CA LYS A 99 -12.46 2.20 10.20
C LYS A 99 -12.48 3.48 9.36
N ILE A 100 -13.66 3.85 8.84
CA ILE A 100 -13.88 5.10 8.11
C ILE A 100 -15.18 5.76 8.55
N GLU A 101 -15.31 7.05 8.29
CA GLU A 101 -16.53 7.82 8.43
C GLU A 101 -16.90 8.45 7.07
N PRO A 102 -18.19 8.54 6.71
CA PRO A 102 -18.60 9.26 5.51
C PRO A 102 -18.27 10.75 5.65
N ALA A 103 -17.61 11.31 4.64
CA ALA A 103 -17.41 12.75 4.50
C ALA A 103 -18.27 13.29 3.34
N ARG A 104 -18.45 14.61 3.27
CA ARG A 104 -19.26 15.23 2.21
C ARG A 104 -18.61 15.02 0.84
N ASP A 105 -19.43 15.06 -0.22
CA ASP A 105 -19.00 15.22 -1.62
C ASP A 105 -18.06 14.13 -2.19
N GLY A 106 -18.28 12.87 -1.82
CA GLY A 106 -17.52 11.75 -2.40
C GLY A 106 -16.14 11.54 -1.75
N PHE A 107 -16.02 11.91 -0.48
CA PHE A 107 -14.86 11.67 0.36
C PHE A 107 -15.21 10.73 1.51
N VAL A 108 -14.20 10.05 2.04
CA VAL A 108 -14.28 9.29 3.29
C VAL A 108 -13.22 9.82 4.24
N LYS A 109 -13.53 9.88 5.52
CA LYS A 109 -12.58 10.24 6.57
C LYS A 109 -11.99 8.97 7.17
N LEU A 110 -10.68 8.87 7.26
CA LEU A 110 -10.03 7.75 7.94
C LEU A 110 -10.13 7.94 9.46
N THR A 111 -10.57 6.93 10.21
CA THR A 111 -10.59 7.03 11.67
C THR A 111 -9.28 6.54 12.28
N GLN A 112 -9.10 6.75 13.59
CA GLN A 112 -7.99 6.14 14.32
C GLN A 112 -8.01 4.60 14.22
N ALA A 113 -9.20 3.98 14.24
CA ALA A 113 -9.33 2.53 14.11
C ALA A 113 -8.92 2.04 12.71
N GLY A 114 -9.21 2.80 11.66
CA GLY A 114 -8.78 2.48 10.29
C GLY A 114 -7.30 2.75 10.04
N TYR A 115 -6.74 3.79 10.66
CA TYR A 115 -5.30 4.05 10.59
C TYR A 115 -4.51 2.98 11.37
N GLY A 116 -5.02 2.56 12.53
CA GLY A 116 -4.34 1.66 13.44
C GLY A 116 -3.60 2.42 14.54
N PRO A 117 -2.79 1.73 15.37
CA PRO A 117 -1.94 2.41 16.34
C PRO A 117 -0.97 3.35 15.63
N GLU A 118 -0.75 4.53 16.22
CA GLU A 118 0.35 5.38 15.78
C GLU A 118 1.68 4.67 16.08
N PRO A 119 2.67 4.76 15.18
CA PRO A 119 3.98 4.21 15.43
C PRO A 119 4.59 4.87 16.67
N SER A 120 5.14 4.05 17.56
CA SER A 120 5.85 4.53 18.73
C SER A 120 7.10 5.32 18.34
N SER A 121 7.56 6.21 19.23
CA SER A 121 8.79 6.98 19.01
C SER A 121 10.00 6.08 18.72
N ASP A 122 10.10 4.93 19.40
CA ASP A 122 11.19 3.98 19.19
C ASP A 122 11.12 3.28 17.83
N GLU A 123 9.91 2.96 17.33
CA GLU A 123 9.74 2.42 15.98
C GLU A 123 10.18 3.42 14.91
N ILE A 124 9.84 4.71 15.07
CA ILE A 124 10.24 5.76 14.12
C ILE A 124 11.76 5.98 14.21
N LYS A 125 12.34 6.04 15.41
CA LYS A 125 13.80 6.14 15.60
C LYS A 125 14.54 4.98 14.92
N ARG A 126 14.02 3.76 15.06
CA ARG A 126 14.58 2.58 14.40
C ARG A 126 14.47 2.67 12.88
N ALA A 127 13.33 3.12 12.35
CA ALA A 127 13.18 3.34 10.91
C ALA A 127 14.16 4.39 10.37
N VAL A 128 14.42 5.47 11.14
CA VAL A 128 15.45 6.47 10.80
C VAL A 128 16.83 5.81 10.73
N LEU A 129 17.20 5.00 11.72
CA LEU A 129 18.47 4.27 11.77
C LEU A 129 18.60 3.27 10.61
N ASP A 130 17.55 2.51 10.30
CA ASP A 130 17.55 1.56 9.18
C ASP A 130 17.79 2.30 7.84
N VAL A 131 17.10 3.43 7.62
CA VAL A 131 17.31 4.28 6.44
C VAL A 131 18.73 4.84 6.40
N LEU A 132 19.31 5.22 7.55
CA LEU A 132 20.70 5.68 7.63
C LEU A 132 21.69 4.57 7.23
N GLY A 133 21.43 3.32 7.64
CA GLY A 133 22.19 2.14 7.25
C GLY A 133 22.26 1.94 5.74
N ASP A 134 21.15 2.22 5.03
CA ASP A 134 21.10 2.12 3.57
C ASP A 134 22.02 3.12 2.85
N TYR A 135 22.39 4.25 3.48
CA TYR A 135 23.16 5.32 2.86
C TYR A 135 24.69 5.17 2.99
N SER A 136 25.22 4.05 3.50
CA SER A 136 26.68 3.83 3.65
C SER A 136 27.40 4.97 4.41
N ILE A 137 26.71 5.60 5.35
CA ILE A 137 27.19 6.72 6.16
C ILE A 137 28.14 6.19 7.24
N ARG A 138 29.22 6.91 7.53
CA ARG A 138 30.16 6.55 8.62
C ARG A 138 29.93 7.42 9.85
N ALA A 139 30.44 6.96 11.00
CA ALA A 139 30.53 7.79 12.18
C ALA A 139 31.26 9.12 11.87
N GLY A 140 30.70 10.22 12.34
CA GLY A 140 31.17 11.58 12.10
C GLY A 140 30.69 12.22 10.80
N ASP A 141 30.01 11.48 9.92
CA ASP A 141 29.46 12.05 8.68
C ASP A 141 28.17 12.83 8.95
N ALA A 142 27.96 13.89 8.15
CA ALA A 142 26.72 14.65 8.16
C ALA A 142 25.58 13.83 7.57
N LEU A 143 24.42 13.86 8.20
CA LEU A 143 23.24 13.13 7.76
C LEU A 143 22.63 13.79 6.52
N PRO A 144 22.33 13.04 5.44
CA PRO A 144 21.58 13.53 4.29
C PRO A 144 20.10 13.66 4.63
N MET A 145 19.75 14.68 5.42
CA MET A 145 18.42 14.88 6.01
C MET A 145 17.28 14.85 4.99
N GLN A 146 17.46 15.48 3.83
CA GLN A 146 16.42 15.52 2.80
C GLN A 146 16.16 14.13 2.18
N PRO A 147 17.18 13.38 1.71
CA PRO A 147 16.99 11.98 1.29
C PRO A 147 16.36 11.07 2.35
N ILE A 148 16.78 11.20 3.61
CA ILE A 148 16.22 10.43 4.74
C ILE A 148 14.74 10.75 4.92
N ALA A 149 14.39 12.02 5.01
CA ALA A 149 13.01 12.45 5.18
C ALA A 149 12.12 11.97 4.02
N ILE A 150 12.61 12.00 2.78
CA ILE A 150 11.88 11.49 1.62
C ILE A 150 11.67 9.96 1.73
N ALA A 151 12.67 9.21 2.16
CA ALA A 151 12.54 7.76 2.33
C ALA A 151 11.51 7.40 3.42
N LEU A 152 11.55 8.10 4.56
CA LEU A 152 10.61 7.90 5.66
C LEU A 152 9.19 8.36 5.32
N MET A 153 9.04 9.48 4.59
CA MET A 153 7.73 9.90 4.09
C MET A 153 7.12 8.91 3.11
N LYS A 154 7.94 8.19 2.32
CA LYS A 154 7.45 7.09 1.47
C LYS A 154 7.01 5.86 2.29
N GLN A 155 7.53 5.71 3.51
CA GLN A 155 7.06 4.70 4.47
C GLN A 155 5.82 5.18 5.25
N GLY A 156 5.34 6.40 4.98
CA GLY A 156 4.14 6.97 5.56
C GLY A 156 4.38 7.85 6.79
N TYR A 157 5.62 8.06 7.23
CA TYR A 157 5.93 8.97 8.35
C TYR A 157 5.79 10.45 7.96
N SER A 158 5.43 11.29 8.92
CA SER A 158 5.22 12.73 8.75
C SER A 158 6.51 13.49 9.04
N GLY A 159 6.60 14.72 8.54
CA GLY A 159 7.77 15.58 8.80
C GLY A 159 8.00 15.85 10.29
N SER A 160 6.93 15.98 11.09
CA SER A 160 7.04 16.17 12.54
C SER A 160 7.52 14.90 13.25
N GLU A 161 6.95 13.73 12.93
CA GLU A 161 7.41 12.45 13.48
C GLU A 161 8.90 12.19 13.19
N ILE A 162 9.34 12.50 11.97
CA ILE A 162 10.74 12.36 11.56
C ILE A 162 11.63 13.35 12.34
N GLY A 163 11.18 14.60 12.49
CA GLY A 163 11.89 15.62 13.27
C GLY A 163 12.06 15.20 14.73
N ASP A 164 10.95 14.82 15.38
CA ASP A 164 10.92 14.38 16.77
C ASP A 164 11.79 13.12 16.99
N ALA A 165 11.78 12.19 16.03
CA ALA A 165 12.63 11.01 16.09
C ALA A 165 14.12 11.36 16.02
N ILE A 166 14.51 12.32 15.17
CA ILE A 166 15.91 12.76 15.06
C ILE A 166 16.35 13.50 16.33
N GLU A 167 15.48 14.31 16.93
CA GLU A 167 15.75 14.93 18.25
C GLU A 167 15.86 13.87 19.36
N GLY A 168 15.04 12.82 19.29
CA GLY A 168 15.14 11.66 20.16
C GLY A 168 16.48 10.92 20.02
N LEU A 169 16.92 10.65 18.79
CA LEU A 169 18.24 10.06 18.53
C LEU A 169 19.39 10.95 19.03
N ALA A 170 19.23 12.27 18.97
CA ALA A 170 20.20 13.20 19.54
C ALA A 170 20.24 13.15 21.07
N THR A 171 19.08 13.00 21.71
CA THR A 171 18.97 12.78 23.16
C THR A 171 19.62 11.46 23.58
N ASP A 172 19.42 10.42 22.77
CA ASP A 172 20.02 9.08 22.94
C ASP A 172 21.52 9.04 22.56
N LYS A 173 22.09 10.17 22.11
CA LYS A 173 23.49 10.35 21.67
C LYS A 173 23.90 9.48 20.46
N LEU A 174 22.92 9.02 19.69
CA LEU A 174 23.16 8.31 18.42
C LEU A 174 23.39 9.30 17.26
N VAL A 175 22.91 10.52 17.42
CA VAL A 175 23.13 11.64 16.49
C VAL A 175 23.63 12.84 17.29
N GLU A 176 24.45 13.68 16.67
CA GLU A 176 24.91 14.95 17.25
C GLU A 176 24.50 16.12 16.37
N MET A 177 23.92 17.16 16.97
CA MET A 177 23.55 18.39 16.27
C MET A 177 24.68 19.42 16.38
N ARG A 178 25.30 19.79 15.26
CA ARG A 178 26.31 20.86 15.19
C ARG A 178 25.86 21.92 14.18
N ASN A 179 25.65 23.15 14.65
CA ASN A 179 25.24 24.28 13.80
C ASN A 179 24.02 23.98 12.90
N GLY A 180 23.03 23.25 13.43
CA GLY A 180 21.82 22.87 12.68
C GLY A 180 22.02 21.74 11.67
N THR A 181 23.19 21.11 11.64
CA THR A 181 23.46 19.89 10.86
C THR A 181 23.58 18.70 11.81
N ALA A 182 22.88 17.62 11.48
CA ALA A 182 22.94 16.36 12.21
C ALA A 182 24.14 15.52 11.74
N PHE A 183 24.85 14.89 12.66
CA PHE A 183 25.99 14.00 12.40
C PHE A 183 25.78 12.65 13.08
N LEU A 184 26.15 11.55 12.43
CA LEU A 184 26.10 10.22 13.03
C LEU A 184 27.21 10.08 14.08
N THR A 185 26.91 9.62 15.29
CA THR A 185 27.96 9.34 16.29
C THR A 185 28.55 7.95 16.11
N ASP A 186 29.62 7.62 16.83
CA ASP A 186 30.16 6.25 16.86
C ASP A 186 29.12 5.25 17.39
N ASP A 187 28.38 5.62 18.45
CA ASP A 187 27.31 4.80 19.02
C ASP A 187 26.13 4.65 18.04
N GLY A 188 25.79 5.72 17.32
CA GLY A 188 24.77 5.67 16.25
C GLY A 188 25.18 4.77 15.09
N PHE A 189 26.46 4.82 14.69
CA PHE A 189 27.00 3.94 13.65
C PHE A 189 27.06 2.47 14.10
N ALA A 190 27.25 2.20 15.38
CA ALA A 190 27.18 0.84 15.92
C ALA A 190 25.75 0.29 16.02
N ALA A 191 24.73 1.17 15.93
CA ALA A 191 23.31 0.82 16.05
C ALA A 191 22.62 0.55 14.70
N ILE A 192 23.29 0.81 13.57
CA ILE A 192 22.85 0.53 12.19
C ILE A 192 23.54 -0.72 11.63
#